data_AF-A0A7L4TQY4-F1
#
_entry.id   AF-A0A7L4TQY4-F1
#
_cell.length_a   1.000
_cell.length_b   1.000
_cell.length_c   1.000
_cell.angle_alpha   90.00
_cell.angle_beta   90.00
_cell.angle_gamma   90.00
#
_symmetry.space_group_name_H-M   'P 1'
#
loop_
_entity.id
_entity.type
_entity.pdbx_description
1 polymer ?
#
loop_
_entity_poly.entity_id
_entity_poly.type
_entity_poly.pdbx_seq_one_letter_code
_entity_poly.pdbx_strand_id
1 'polypeptide(L)'
;WYVEHLTDEIAKKAGQKFQEIEACGGMSQALAEGLPQAWINETWKARLEDVETRKQTVVGINQYANLDETLLHENKEAAEWAIDRIRTAEKSLEAQPASFDEWLHAAKDGYALSAMYKVMTEKSDEQARISEPVESRRLSMPYEQMRDLSKQF
;
A
#
# COMPACT_ATOMS: atom_id res chain seq x y z
N TRP A 1 8.66 -5.62 -33.20
CA TRP A 1 7.21 -5.63 -33.51
C TRP A 1 6.29 -5.91 -32.32
N TYR A 2 6.26 -7.09 -31.66
CA TYR A 2 5.33 -7.33 -30.54
C TYR A 2 5.49 -6.33 -29.37
N VAL A 3 6.72 -6.10 -28.92
CA VAL A 3 7.00 -5.16 -27.82
C VAL A 3 6.57 -3.74 -28.18
N GLU A 4 6.88 -3.30 -29.41
CA GLU A 4 6.50 -1.96 -29.89
C GLU A 4 4.98 -1.79 -29.93
N HIS A 5 4.25 -2.80 -30.38
CA HIS A 5 2.79 -2.79 -30.37
C HIS A 5 2.25 -2.72 -28.94
N LEU A 6 2.75 -3.55 -28.02
CA LEU A 6 2.32 -3.54 -26.62
C LEU A 6 2.65 -2.21 -25.94
N THR A 7 3.80 -1.60 -26.25
CA THR A 7 4.17 -0.28 -25.76
C THR A 7 3.19 0.79 -26.25
N ASP A 8 2.82 0.79 -27.53
CA ASP A 8 1.84 1.71 -28.09
C ASP A 8 0.44 1.53 -27.46
N GLU A 9 0.01 0.29 -27.25
CA GLU A 9 -1.26 0.00 -26.56
C GLU A 9 -1.27 0.51 -25.12
N ILE A 10 -0.19 0.30 -24.36
CA ILE A 10 -0.06 0.80 -22.98
C ILE A 10 -0.09 2.33 -22.99
N ALA A 11 0.65 2.98 -23.89
CA ALA A 11 0.68 4.44 -24.00
C ALA A 11 -0.71 5.01 -24.29
N LYS A 12 -1.46 4.41 -25.21
CA LYS A 12 -2.84 4.83 -25.55
C LYS A 12 -3.79 4.68 -24.36
N LYS A 13 -3.79 3.53 -23.69
CA LYS A 13 -4.68 3.27 -22.55
C LYS A 13 -4.33 4.15 -21.34
N ALA A 14 -3.04 4.33 -21.05
CA ALA A 14 -2.59 5.24 -20.00
C ALA A 14 -2.96 6.71 -20.33
N GLY A 15 -2.80 7.11 -21.59
CA GLY A 15 -3.21 8.43 -22.07
C GLY A 15 -4.70 8.70 -21.92
N GLN A 16 -5.56 7.71 -22.18
CA GLN A 16 -7.01 7.82 -21.95
C GLN A 16 -7.32 8.05 -20.46
N LYS A 17 -6.70 7.29 -19.56
CA LYS A 17 -6.87 7.50 -18.11
C LYS A 17 -6.37 8.85 -17.64
N PHE A 18 -5.27 9.33 -18.21
CA PHE A 18 -4.78 10.68 -17.95
C PHE A 18 -5.80 11.75 -18.36
N GLN A 19 -6.42 11.62 -19.54
CA GLN A 19 -7.48 12.54 -19.99
C GLN A 19 -8.71 12.50 -19.08
N GLU A 20 -9.11 11.32 -18.59
CA GLU A 20 -10.20 11.18 -17.60
C GLU A 20 -9.88 11.97 -16.31
N ILE A 21 -8.64 11.91 -15.82
CA ILE A 21 -8.19 12.67 -14.65
C ILE A 21 -8.20 14.18 -14.91
N GLU A 22 -7.69 14.62 -16.06
CA GLU A 22 -7.66 16.05 -16.41
C GLU A 22 -9.09 16.62 -16.56
N ALA A 23 -10.02 15.84 -17.14
CA ALA A 23 -11.42 16.23 -17.25
C ALA A 23 -12.14 16.36 -15.90
N CYS A 24 -11.70 15.59 -14.88
CA CYS A 24 -12.15 15.69 -13.50
C CYS A 24 -11.56 16.92 -12.75
N GLY A 25 -10.65 17.67 -13.38
CA GLY A 25 -10.00 18.83 -12.75
C GLY A 25 -8.63 18.51 -12.15
N GLY A 26 -8.02 17.40 -12.57
CA GLY A 26 -6.67 16.98 -12.19
C GLY A 26 -6.64 15.95 -11.06
N MET A 27 -5.43 15.48 -10.72
CA MET A 27 -5.23 14.33 -9.82
C MET A 27 -5.79 14.55 -8.41
N SER A 28 -5.62 15.74 -7.83
CA SER A 28 -6.12 16.01 -6.47
C SER A 28 -7.64 15.90 -6.37
N GLN A 29 -8.36 16.41 -7.37
CA GLN A 29 -9.82 16.30 -7.44
C GLN A 29 -10.25 14.86 -7.75
N ALA A 30 -9.58 14.18 -8.68
CA ALA A 30 -9.84 12.78 -8.99
C ALA A 30 -9.66 11.86 -7.76
N LEU A 31 -8.65 12.13 -6.92
CA LEU A 31 -8.46 11.45 -5.65
C LEU A 31 -9.59 11.77 -4.68
N ALA A 32 -9.98 13.04 -4.55
CA ALA A 32 -11.10 13.46 -3.70
C ALA A 32 -12.42 12.77 -4.09
N GLU A 33 -12.63 12.54 -5.38
CA GLU A 33 -13.77 11.80 -5.92
C GLU A 33 -13.60 10.27 -5.85
N GLY A 34 -12.43 9.77 -5.42
CA GLY A 34 -12.14 8.35 -5.27
C GLY A 34 -11.97 7.60 -6.60
N LEU A 35 -11.73 8.31 -7.70
CA LEU A 35 -11.71 7.75 -9.05
C LEU A 35 -10.56 6.73 -9.24
N PRO A 36 -9.29 7.02 -8.88
CA PRO A 36 -8.21 6.03 -8.94
C PRO A 36 -8.47 4.80 -8.06
N GLN A 37 -9.02 5.00 -6.86
CA GLN A 37 -9.36 3.92 -5.94
C GLN A 37 -10.40 2.98 -6.54
N ALA A 38 -11.42 3.53 -7.22
CA ALA A 38 -12.44 2.74 -7.90
C ALA A 38 -11.83 1.85 -8.99
N TRP A 39 -10.96 2.40 -9.85
CA TRP A 39 -10.29 1.62 -10.92
C TRP A 39 -9.40 0.50 -10.38
N ILE A 40 -8.65 0.78 -9.31
CA ILE A 40 -7.79 -0.22 -8.66
C ILE A 40 -8.66 -1.32 -8.05
N ASN A 41 -9.75 -0.96 -7.38
CA ASN A 41 -10.67 -1.92 -6.76
C ASN A 41 -11.41 -2.78 -7.81
N GLU A 42 -11.81 -2.20 -8.94
CA GLU A 42 -12.41 -2.93 -10.06
C GLU A 42 -11.42 -3.96 -10.63
N THR A 43 -10.19 -3.53 -10.90
CA THR A 43 -9.12 -4.41 -11.39
C THR A 43 -8.82 -5.53 -10.39
N TRP A 44 -8.78 -5.20 -9.09
CA TRP A 44 -8.58 -6.16 -8.02
C TRP A 44 -9.68 -7.22 -7.99
N LYS A 45 -10.96 -6.81 -8.05
CA LYS A 45 -12.10 -7.74 -8.06
C LYS A 45 -12.03 -8.69 -9.25
N ALA A 46 -11.78 -8.18 -10.45
CA ALA A 46 -11.66 -9.00 -11.65
C ALA A 46 -10.50 -10.02 -11.55
N ARG A 47 -9.34 -9.60 -11.02
CA ARG A 47 -8.21 -10.51 -10.80
C ARG A 47 -8.51 -11.57 -9.75
N LEU A 48 -9.20 -11.20 -8.68
CA LEU A 48 -9.59 -12.15 -7.64
C LEU A 48 -10.56 -13.21 -8.21
N GLU A 49 -11.56 -12.78 -8.97
CA GLU A 49 -12.50 -13.68 -9.65
C GLU A 49 -11.78 -14.63 -10.63
N ASP A 50 -10.83 -14.11 -11.42
CA ASP A 50 -10.03 -14.94 -12.31
C ASP A 50 -9.22 -16.01 -11.55
N VAL A 51 -8.70 -15.69 -10.35
CA VAL A 51 -7.98 -16.63 -9.51
C VAL A 51 -8.93 -17.66 -8.87
N GLU A 52 -10.09 -17.24 -8.39
CA GLU A 52 -11.12 -18.11 -7.79
C GLU A 52 -11.72 -19.09 -8.80
N THR A 53 -11.97 -18.62 -10.02
CA THR A 53 -12.45 -19.43 -11.15
C THR A 53 -11.35 -20.25 -11.82
N ARG A 54 -10.10 -20.17 -11.32
CA ARG A 54 -8.89 -20.80 -11.88
C ARG A 54 -8.56 -20.43 -13.33
N LYS A 55 -9.17 -19.35 -13.85
CA LYS A 55 -8.78 -18.74 -15.12
C LYS A 55 -7.36 -18.18 -15.05
N GLN A 56 -6.99 -17.58 -13.91
CA GLN A 56 -5.62 -17.23 -13.57
C GLN A 56 -5.03 -18.27 -12.61
N THR A 57 -3.97 -18.95 -13.07
CA THR A 57 -3.24 -19.91 -12.23
C THR A 57 -2.23 -19.19 -11.33
N VAL A 58 -2.28 -19.48 -10.03
CA VAL A 58 -1.30 -19.04 -9.04
C VAL A 58 -0.69 -20.28 -8.39
N VAL A 59 0.49 -20.66 -8.86
CA VAL A 59 1.20 -21.88 -8.44
C VAL A 59 1.51 -21.83 -6.94
N GLY A 60 1.28 -22.95 -6.26
CA GLY A 60 1.44 -23.09 -4.81
C GLY A 60 0.23 -22.60 -4.00
N ILE A 61 -0.74 -21.94 -4.64
CA ILE A 61 -1.93 -21.37 -3.97
C ILE A 61 -3.20 -22.07 -4.46
N ASN A 62 -3.67 -21.77 -5.67
CA ASN A 62 -4.89 -22.38 -6.23
C ASN A 62 -4.60 -23.62 -7.08
N GLN A 63 -3.32 -23.80 -7.47
CA GLN A 63 -2.85 -24.90 -8.28
C GLN A 63 -1.55 -25.46 -7.69
N TYR A 64 -1.48 -26.77 -7.49
CA TYR A 64 -0.33 -27.46 -6.87
C TYR A 64 0.02 -26.92 -5.47
N ALA A 65 -0.99 -26.70 -4.62
CA ALA A 65 -0.78 -26.25 -3.25
C ALA A 65 -0.03 -27.31 -2.43
N ASN A 66 0.99 -26.88 -1.68
CA ASN A 66 1.70 -27.74 -0.74
C ASN A 66 1.04 -27.66 0.64
N LEU A 67 0.38 -28.74 1.05
CA LEU A 67 -0.30 -28.83 2.35
C LEU A 67 0.69 -28.96 3.52
N ASP A 68 1.87 -29.52 3.27
CA ASP A 68 2.94 -29.73 4.25
C ASP A 68 3.94 -28.56 4.28
N GLU A 69 3.59 -27.43 3.66
CA GLU A 69 4.43 -26.24 3.64
C GLU A 69 4.70 -25.74 5.07
N THR A 70 5.98 -25.66 5.43
CA THR A 70 6.40 -24.99 6.65
C THR A 70 6.43 -23.49 6.38
N LEU A 71 5.56 -22.75 7.07
CA LEU A 71 5.56 -21.29 7.00
C LEU A 71 6.93 -20.76 7.42
N LEU A 72 7.46 -19.81 6.64
CA LEU A 72 8.59 -19.01 7.10
C LEU A 72 8.16 -18.31 8.40
N HIS A 73 8.90 -18.55 9.48
CA HIS A 73 8.65 -17.87 10.74
C HIS A 73 8.76 -16.36 10.51
N GLU A 74 7.72 -15.62 10.88
CA GLU A 74 7.83 -14.16 10.97
C GLU A 74 9.02 -13.84 11.87
N ASN A 75 9.93 -12.99 11.40
CA ASN A 75 11.03 -12.51 12.22
C ASN A 75 10.50 -11.45 13.20
N LYS A 76 9.74 -11.92 14.19
CA LYS A 76 9.17 -11.10 15.25
C LYS A 76 10.26 -10.41 16.05
N GLU A 77 11.41 -11.07 16.24
CA GLU A 77 12.57 -10.51 16.94
C GLU A 77 13.12 -9.25 16.25
N ALA A 78 13.23 -9.25 14.92
CA ALA A 78 13.68 -8.06 14.18
C ALA A 78 12.66 -6.92 14.25
N ALA A 79 11.36 -7.23 14.22
CA ALA A 79 10.30 -6.24 14.36
C ALA A 79 10.28 -5.65 15.78
N GLU A 80 10.38 -6.50 16.81
CA GLU A 80 10.45 -6.10 18.21
C GLU A 80 11.70 -5.27 18.49
N TRP A 81 12.87 -5.65 17.97
CA TRP A 81 14.10 -4.86 18.06
C TRP A 81 13.96 -3.47 17.42
N ALA A 82 13.32 -3.41 16.24
CA ALA A 82 13.10 -2.13 15.56
C ALA A 82 12.16 -1.22 16.38
N ILE A 83 11.09 -1.79 16.94
CA ILE A 83 10.14 -1.07 17.80
C ILE A 83 10.82 -0.59 19.09
N ASP A 84 11.60 -1.44 19.74
CA ASP A 84 12.31 -1.13 20.98
C ASP A 84 13.35 -0.01 20.77
N ARG A 85 14.11 -0.06 19.66
CA ARG A 85 15.02 1.02 19.27
C ARG A 85 14.31 2.34 19.06
N ILE A 86 13.13 2.33 18.42
CA ILE A 86 12.35 3.55 18.20
C ILE A 86 11.91 4.12 19.56
N ARG A 87 11.31 3.30 20.43
CA ARG A 87 10.85 3.72 21.77
C ARG A 87 11.98 4.26 22.64
N THR A 88 13.12 3.58 22.66
CA THR A 88 14.26 3.96 23.50
C THR A 88 14.93 5.25 23.03
N ALA A 89 14.91 5.52 21.72
CA ALA A 89 15.47 6.73 21.13
C ALA A 89 14.48 7.89 20.99
N GLU A 90 13.22 7.72 21.45
CA GLU A 90 12.15 8.65 21.11
C GLU A 90 12.27 9.98 21.87
N LYS A 91 13.00 10.92 21.27
CA LYS A 91 12.86 12.34 21.59
C LYS A 91 11.51 12.83 21.06
N SER A 92 10.72 13.46 21.92
CA SER A 92 9.46 14.09 21.51
C SER A 92 9.74 15.49 20.98
N LEU A 93 9.21 15.79 19.81
CA LEU A 93 9.19 17.14 19.25
C LEU A 93 7.89 17.81 19.69
N GLU A 94 7.95 19.01 20.26
CA GLU A 94 6.75 19.69 20.81
C GLU A 94 6.07 20.63 19.80
N ALA A 95 6.82 21.08 18.80
CA ALA A 95 6.35 22.05 17.81
C ALA A 95 6.75 21.63 16.40
N GLN A 96 5.87 21.90 15.44
CA GLN A 96 6.13 21.63 14.03
C GLN A 96 7.21 22.57 13.51
N PRO A 97 8.33 22.05 12.98
CA PRO A 97 9.31 22.86 12.28
C PRO A 97 8.68 23.64 11.13
N ALA A 98 9.08 24.90 10.96
CA ALA A 98 8.49 25.82 10.00
C ALA A 98 9.05 25.64 8.57
N SER A 99 10.18 24.95 8.43
CA SER A 99 10.88 24.79 7.16
C SER A 99 11.48 23.38 7.01
N PHE A 100 11.76 23.00 5.77
CA PHE A 100 12.42 21.74 5.46
C PHE A 100 13.82 21.64 6.11
N ASP A 101 14.56 22.74 6.20
CA ASP A 101 15.89 22.75 6.83
C ASP A 101 15.81 22.46 8.33
N GLU A 102 14.79 22.97 9.02
CA GLU A 102 14.56 22.65 10.43
C GLU A 102 14.14 21.19 10.62
N TRP A 103 13.34 20.63 9.71
CA TRP A 103 13.04 19.19 9.69
C TRP A 103 14.31 18.35 9.48
N LEU A 104 15.19 18.76 8.57
CA LEU A 104 16.46 18.09 8.34
C LEU A 104 17.38 18.19 9.56
N HIS A 105 17.35 19.33 10.27
CA HIS A 105 18.09 19.49 11.52
C HIS A 105 17.56 18.56 12.62
N ALA A 106 16.24 18.47 12.78
CA ALA A 106 15.63 17.51 13.72
C ALA A 106 16.03 16.06 13.39
N ALA A 107 16.02 15.67 12.12
CA ALA A 107 16.51 14.34 11.74
C ALA A 107 17.99 14.12 12.08
N LYS A 108 18.85 15.13 11.88
CA LYS A 108 20.27 15.09 12.26
C LYS A 108 20.49 15.05 13.78
N ASP A 109 19.61 15.67 14.55
CA ASP A 109 19.62 15.67 16.03
C ASP A 109 19.09 14.35 16.65
N GLY A 110 18.71 13.41 15.79
CA GLY A 110 18.27 12.07 16.18
C GLY A 110 16.80 11.97 16.55
N TYR A 111 15.95 12.92 16.15
CA TYR A 111 14.51 12.76 16.26
C TYR A 111 14.05 11.65 15.30
N ALA A 112 13.25 10.71 15.81
CA ALA A 112 12.70 9.62 15.02
C ALA A 112 11.65 10.14 14.03
N LEU A 113 11.52 9.47 12.89
CA LEU A 113 10.49 9.77 11.89
C LEU A 113 9.06 9.69 12.50
N SER A 114 8.84 8.81 13.48
CA SER A 114 7.56 8.69 14.21
C SER A 114 7.21 9.99 14.95
N ALA A 115 8.17 10.55 15.69
CA ALA A 115 8.01 11.81 16.42
C ALA A 115 7.77 13.00 15.47
N MET A 116 8.50 13.03 14.35
CA MET A 116 8.32 14.04 13.31
C MET A 116 6.93 13.94 12.65
N TYR A 117 6.53 12.72 12.28
CA TYR A 117 5.22 12.44 11.69
C TYR A 117 4.08 12.84 12.62
N LYS A 118 4.17 12.50 13.91
CA LYS A 118 3.17 12.83 14.93
C LYS A 118 2.84 14.34 14.93
N VAL A 119 3.86 15.19 15.05
CA VAL A 119 3.68 16.65 15.07
C VAL A 119 3.20 17.20 13.74
N MET A 120 3.60 16.58 12.63
CA MET A 120 3.09 16.94 11.30
C MET A 120 1.59 16.65 11.17
N THR A 121 1.11 15.59 11.82
CA THR A 121 -0.30 15.15 11.74
C THR A 121 -1.21 15.71 12.85
N GLU A 122 -0.66 16.13 14.00
CA GLU A 122 -1.46 16.62 15.15
C GLU A 122 -2.21 17.93 14.86
N LYS A 123 -1.74 18.74 13.91
CA LYS A 123 -2.42 19.97 13.47
C LYS A 123 -3.14 19.84 12.12
N SER A 124 -2.97 18.72 11.42
CA SER A 124 -3.71 18.50 10.17
C SER A 124 -5.11 18.01 10.52
N ASP A 125 -6.10 18.87 10.26
CA ASP A 125 -7.52 18.51 10.31
C ASP A 125 -7.77 17.18 9.56
N GLU A 126 -8.75 16.39 10.00
CA GLU A 126 -9.26 15.23 9.23
C GLU A 126 -9.61 15.60 7.77
N GLN A 127 -9.85 16.89 7.52
CA GLN A 127 -10.09 17.50 6.20
C GLN A 127 -8.85 17.53 5.27
N ALA A 128 -7.64 17.29 5.78
CA ALA A 128 -6.42 17.18 4.96
C ALA A 128 -6.33 15.83 4.22
N ARG A 129 -7.16 14.86 4.60
CA ARG A 129 -7.20 13.53 3.96
C ARG A 129 -7.98 13.63 2.66
N ILE A 130 -7.26 13.75 1.55
CA ILE A 130 -7.87 13.90 0.21
C ILE A 130 -8.72 12.66 -0.14
N SER A 131 -8.29 11.46 0.25
CA SER A 131 -8.99 10.23 -0.13
C SER A 131 -8.65 9.07 0.79
N GLU A 132 -9.47 8.01 0.74
CA GLU A 132 -9.15 6.77 1.44
C GLU A 132 -7.89 6.10 0.85
N PRO A 133 -6.95 5.65 1.69
CA PRO A 133 -5.76 4.93 1.25
C PRO A 133 -6.11 3.64 0.52
N VAL A 134 -5.35 3.34 -0.52
CA VAL A 134 -5.45 2.04 -1.20
C VAL A 134 -4.94 0.95 -0.27
N GLU A 135 -5.73 -0.08 -0.05
CA GLU A 135 -5.34 -1.23 0.74
C GLU A 135 -4.28 -2.07 0.02
N SER A 136 -3.23 -2.46 0.74
CA SER A 136 -2.26 -3.45 0.26
C SER A 136 -2.86 -4.85 0.41
N ARG A 137 -3.20 -5.49 -0.72
CA ARG A 137 -3.84 -6.81 -0.76
C ARG A 137 -3.01 -7.81 -1.56
N ARG A 138 -2.78 -9.01 -1.01
CA ARG A 138 -2.11 -10.12 -1.70
C ARG A 138 -3.16 -11.05 -2.32
N LEU A 139 -2.95 -11.47 -3.58
CA LEU A 139 -3.86 -12.41 -4.26
C LEU A 139 -4.00 -13.75 -3.50
N SER A 140 -2.99 -14.12 -2.72
CA SER A 140 -2.95 -15.33 -1.90
C SER A 140 -3.75 -15.25 -0.60
N MET A 141 -4.06 -14.03 -0.13
CA MET A 141 -4.60 -13.80 1.22
C MET A 141 -5.89 -14.58 1.51
N PRO A 142 -6.90 -14.66 0.61
CA PRO A 142 -8.11 -15.43 0.88
C PRO A 142 -7.83 -16.92 1.08
N TYR A 143 -6.88 -17.50 0.33
CA TYR A 143 -6.49 -18.90 0.44
C TYR A 143 -5.70 -19.20 1.72
N GLU A 144 -4.83 -18.27 2.13
CA GLU A 144 -4.13 -18.34 3.41
C GLU A 144 -5.13 -18.34 4.58
N GLN A 145 -6.12 -17.43 4.56
CA GLN A 145 -7.19 -17.37 5.55
C GLN A 145 -8.01 -18.67 5.61
N MET A 146 -8.37 -19.25 4.46
CA MET A 146 -9.06 -20.54 4.40
C MET A 146 -8.21 -21.67 4.99
N ARG A 147 -6.88 -21.67 4.73
CA ARG A 147 -5.95 -22.65 5.30
C ARG A 147 -5.85 -22.52 6.82
N ASP A 148 -5.79 -21.30 7.34
CA ASP A 148 -5.72 -21.06 8.78
C ASP A 148 -7.03 -21.44 9.48
N LEU A 149 -8.19 -21.14 8.89
CA LEU A 149 -9.48 -21.61 9.38
C LEU A 149 -9.57 -23.14 9.36
N SER A 150 -9.07 -23.80 8.31
CA SER A 150 -9.05 -25.27 8.25
C SER A 150 -8.18 -25.92 9.31
N LYS A 151 -7.18 -25.23 9.88
CA LYS A 151 -6.33 -25.74 10.97
C LYS A 151 -6.98 -25.61 12.36
N GLN A 152 -8.06 -24.83 12.47
CA GLN A 152 -8.78 -24.65 13.73
C GLN A 152 -9.81 -25.75 14.02
N PHE A 153 -10.08 -26.61 13.03
CA PHE A 153 -10.98 -27.77 13.12
C PHE A 153 -10.17 -29.07 13.06
#